data_AF-A0A357AFZ5-F1
#
_entry.id   AF-A0A357AFZ5-F1
#
_cell.length_a   1.000
_cell.length_b   1.000
_cell.length_c   1.000
_cell.angle_alpha   90.00
_cell.angle_beta   90.00
_cell.angle_gamma   90.00
#
_symmetry.space_group_name_H-M   'P 1'
#
loop_
_entity.id
_entity.type
_entity.pdbx_description
1 polymer ?
#
loop_
_entity_poly.entity_id
_entity_poly.type
_entity_poly.pdbx_seq_one_letter_code
_entity_poly.pdbx_strand_id
1 'polypeptide(L)'
;MTSLLNRANLMAKQFHLVDLVSQRKALREHLQGFTEEEILTWLKAHGHLEQYYSSGFAHQIYIFTSNLGIEAGFFFRKGQMIFIGDHYTFV
;
A
#
# COMPACT_ATOMS: atom_id res chain seq x y z
N MET A 1 3.20 35.96 -12.08
CA MET A 1 3.32 34.86 -13.06
C MET A 1 4.09 33.71 -12.42
N THR A 2 3.46 33.02 -11.47
CA THR A 2 4.07 31.91 -10.72
C THR A 2 3.94 30.65 -11.58
N SER A 3 5.03 30.41 -12.29
CA SER A 3 5.15 29.63 -13.53
C SER A 3 4.73 28.16 -13.38
N LEU A 4 4.17 27.64 -14.48
CA LEU A 4 3.74 26.26 -14.75
C LEU A 4 4.73 25.16 -14.30
N LEU A 5 6.00 25.51 -14.08
CA LEU A 5 7.05 24.67 -13.49
C LEU A 5 6.67 24.10 -12.11
N ASN A 6 6.00 24.86 -11.23
CA ASN A 6 5.57 24.33 -9.92
C ASN A 6 4.45 23.30 -10.06
N ARG A 7 3.54 23.47 -11.02
CA ARG A 7 2.46 22.50 -11.30
C ARG A 7 3.00 21.25 -11.97
N ALA A 8 3.97 21.36 -12.89
CA ALA A 8 4.62 20.22 -13.51
C ALA A 8 5.38 19.35 -12.49
N ASN A 9 6.06 19.97 -11.51
CA ASN A 9 6.73 19.26 -10.41
C ASN A 9 5.76 18.61 -9.41
N LEU A 10 4.58 19.19 -9.21
CA LEU A 10 3.49 18.61 -8.40
C LEU A 10 2.80 17.44 -9.12
N MET A 11 2.60 17.53 -10.44
CA MET A 11 2.06 16.44 -11.26
C MET A 11 3.05 15.27 -11.42
N ALA A 12 4.36 15.55 -11.44
CA ALA A 12 5.42 14.54 -11.55
C ALA A 12 5.66 13.70 -10.27
N LYS A 13 4.99 14.02 -9.15
CA LYS A 13 5.16 13.34 -7.86
C LYS A 13 3.94 12.53 -7.39
N GLN A 14 2.99 12.25 -8.28
CA GLN A 14 1.94 11.29 -7.96
C GLN A 14 2.55 9.89 -7.95
N PHE A 15 2.54 9.22 -6.80
CA PHE A 15 3.00 7.83 -6.71
C PHE A 15 1.99 6.95 -7.45
N HIS A 16 2.40 6.35 -8.57
CA HIS A 16 1.57 5.43 -9.32
C HIS A 16 1.76 4.01 -8.76
N LEU A 17 0.77 3.56 -7.99
CA LEU A 17 0.73 2.21 -7.45
C LEU A 17 0.18 1.25 -8.52
N VAL A 18 1.04 0.34 -8.98
CA VAL A 18 0.75 -0.69 -9.98
C VAL A 18 0.65 -2.06 -9.31
N ASP A 19 1.63 -2.37 -8.46
CA ASP A 19 1.74 -3.62 -7.72
C ASP A 19 2.38 -3.37 -6.35
N LEU A 20 1.70 -3.80 -5.28
CA LEU A 20 2.13 -3.59 -3.90
C LEU A 20 3.47 -4.27 -3.61
N VAL A 21 3.65 -5.51 -4.08
CA VAL A 21 4.80 -6.35 -3.72
C VAL A 21 6.07 -5.92 -4.45
N SER A 22 5.98 -5.69 -5.77
CA SER A 22 7.13 -5.24 -6.58
C SER A 22 7.57 -3.83 -6.22
N GLN A 23 6.64 -2.97 -5.79
CA GLN A 23 6.96 -1.58 -5.40
C GLN A 23 7.18 -1.40 -3.89
N ARG A 24 7.20 -2.46 -3.09
CA ARG A 24 7.22 -2.39 -1.61
C ARG A 24 8.31 -1.47 -1.03
N LYS A 25 9.50 -1.43 -1.63
CA LYS A 25 10.59 -0.56 -1.17
C LYS A 25 10.22 0.91 -1.34
N ALA A 26 9.80 1.29 -2.56
CA ALA A 26 9.38 2.66 -2.86
C ALA A 26 8.12 3.05 -2.08
N LEU A 27 7.20 2.09 -1.87
CA LEU A 27 6.01 2.29 -1.06
C LEU A 27 6.36 2.57 0.41
N ARG A 28 7.29 1.81 1.00
CA ARG A 28 7.77 2.04 2.38
C ARG A 28 8.43 3.39 2.55
N GLU A 29 9.22 3.82 1.58
CA GLU A 29 9.83 5.16 1.58
C GLU A 29 8.77 6.26 1.43
N HIS A 30 7.76 6.05 0.58
CA HIS A 30 6.66 7.00 0.37
C HIS A 30 5.77 7.17 1.61
N LEU A 31 5.46 6.07 2.30
CA LEU A 31 4.56 6.03 3.45
C LEU A 31 5.30 6.13 4.79
N GLN A 32 6.56 6.55 4.79
CA GLN A 32 7.33 6.69 6.02
C GLN A 32 6.67 7.70 6.96
N GLY A 33 6.38 7.26 8.19
CA GLY A 33 5.75 8.08 9.23
C GLY A 33 4.22 8.04 9.23
N PHE A 34 3.59 7.35 8.27
CA PHE A 34 2.15 7.16 8.26
C PHE A 34 1.73 6.17 9.35
N THR A 35 0.56 6.37 9.94
CA THR A 35 -0.10 5.35 10.78
C THR A 35 -0.70 4.23 9.92
N GLU A 36 -1.08 3.12 10.56
CA GLU A 36 -1.74 2.01 9.85
C GLU A 36 -3.04 2.48 9.17
N GLU A 37 -3.84 3.32 9.83
CA GLU A 37 -5.07 3.89 9.30
C GLU A 37 -4.82 4.81 8.09
N GLU A 38 -3.75 5.62 8.14
CA GLU A 38 -3.35 6.49 7.03
C GLU A 38 -2.90 5.66 5.83
N ILE A 39 -2.13 4.58 6.06
CA ILE A 39 -1.74 3.64 5.01
C ILE A 39 -2.97 2.99 4.37
N LEU A 40 -3.91 2.48 5.19
CA LEU A 40 -5.14 1.85 4.69
C LEU A 40 -6.00 2.84 3.88
N THR A 41 -6.10 4.09 4.34
CA THR A 41 -6.83 5.15 3.63
C THR A 41 -6.16 5.48 2.29
N TRP A 42 -4.82 5.57 2.28
CA TRP A 42 -4.06 5.81 1.07
C TRP A 42 -4.21 4.65 0.07
N LEU A 43 -4.15 3.39 0.52
CA LEU A 43 -4.35 2.22 -0.34
C LEU A 43 -5.74 2.21 -0.99
N LYS A 44 -6.80 2.52 -0.23
CA LYS A 44 -8.17 2.63 -0.76
C LYS A 44 -8.32 3.71 -1.84
N ALA A 45 -7.46 4.73 -1.85
CA ALA A 45 -7.45 5.75 -2.90
C ALA A 45 -6.73 5.29 -4.18
N HIS A 46 -5.94 4.20 -4.12
CA HIS A 46 -5.10 3.72 -5.22
C HIS A 46 -5.49 2.31 -5.72
N GLY A 47 -6.56 1.73 -5.16
CA GLY A 47 -7.09 0.43 -5.55
C GLY A 47 -8.24 0.02 -4.64
N HIS A 48 -8.62 -1.26 -4.73
CA HIS A 48 -9.63 -1.85 -3.87
C HIS A 48 -8.96 -2.52 -2.66
N LEU A 49 -9.57 -2.39 -1.49
CA LEU A 49 -9.03 -2.95 -0.25
C LEU A 49 -10.12 -3.62 0.56
N GLU A 50 -9.94 -4.92 0.78
CA GLU A 50 -10.85 -5.76 1.55
C GLU A 50 -10.20 -6.22 2.85
N GLN A 51 -11.04 -6.44 3.85
CA GLN A 51 -10.64 -7.05 5.11
C GLN A 51 -11.03 -8.52 5.08
N TYR A 52 -10.05 -9.39 5.23
CA TYR A 52 -10.29 -10.83 5.31
C TYR A 52 -10.29 -11.27 6.77
N TYR A 53 -11.44 -11.74 7.24
CA TYR A 53 -11.62 -12.23 8.59
C TYR A 53 -11.56 -13.76 8.60
N SER A 54 -10.64 -14.32 9.38
CA SER A 54 -10.66 -15.73 9.74
C SER A 54 -10.18 -15.90 11.17
N SER A 55 -10.92 -16.69 11.95
CA SER A 55 -10.63 -16.98 13.35
C SER A 55 -9.29 -17.70 13.57
N GLY A 56 -8.68 -18.22 12.51
CA GLY A 56 -7.36 -18.85 12.56
C GLY A 56 -6.18 -17.87 12.51
N PHE A 57 -6.39 -16.60 12.18
CA PHE A 57 -5.30 -15.62 12.10
C PHE A 57 -5.21 -14.75 13.36
N ALA A 58 -3.98 -14.58 13.86
CA ALA A 58 -3.69 -13.70 14.99
C ALA A 58 -3.72 -12.19 14.62
N HIS A 59 -3.79 -11.88 13.32
CA HIS A 59 -3.75 -10.52 12.80
C HIS A 59 -4.89 -10.31 11.79
N GLN A 60 -5.39 -9.08 11.70
CA GLN A 60 -6.30 -8.70 10.62
C GLN A 60 -5.56 -8.76 9.29
N ILE A 61 -6.09 -9.57 8.36
CA ILE A 61 -5.56 -9.66 7.01
C ILE A 61 -6.27 -8.65 6.12
N TYR A 62 -5.51 -8.01 5.25
CA TYR A 62 -5.99 -7.11 4.21
C TYR A 62 -5.62 -7.68 2.86
N ILE A 63 -6.57 -7.67 1.94
CA ILE A 63 -6.36 -8.01 0.53
C ILE A 63 -6.48 -6.71 -0.26
N PHE A 64 -5.38 -6.31 -0.90
CA PHE A 64 -5.36 -5.16 -1.80
C PHE A 64 -5.36 -5.64 -3.24
N THR A 65 -6.25 -5.08 -4.06
CA THR A 65 -6.30 -5.29 -5.50
C THR A 65 -6.03 -3.96 -6.20
N SER A 66 -4.94 -3.89 -6.98
CA SER A 66 -4.61 -2.68 -7.72
C SER A 66 -5.64 -2.39 -8.83
N ASN A 67 -5.63 -1.17 -9.38
CA ASN A 67 -6.49 -0.81 -10.52
C ASN A 67 -6.22 -1.64 -11.79
N LEU A 68 -5.13 -2.42 -11.82
CA LEU A 68 -4.83 -3.37 -12.90
C LEU A 68 -5.24 -4.81 -12.56
N GLY A 69 -5.87 -5.04 -11.41
CA GLY A 69 -6.31 -6.36 -10.95
C GLY A 69 -5.22 -7.21 -10.29
N ILE A 70 -4.09 -6.61 -9.90
CA ILE A 70 -3.00 -7.34 -9.22
C ILE A 70 -3.29 -7.38 -7.72
N GLU A 71 -3.30 -8.57 -7.13
CA GLU A 71 -3.64 -8.79 -5.73
C GLU A 71 -2.42 -8.99 -4.83
N ALA A 72 -2.50 -8.45 -3.62
CA ALA A 72 -1.52 -8.68 -2.56
C ALA A 72 -2.20 -8.78 -1.19
N GLY A 73 -1.91 -9.85 -0.46
CA GLY A 73 -2.29 -10.02 0.94
C GLY A 73 -1.23 -9.47 1.88
N PHE A 74 -1.65 -8.74 2.92
CA PHE A 74 -0.76 -8.26 3.96
C PHE A 74 -1.46 -8.11 5.31
N PHE A 75 -0.68 -7.95 6.37
CA PHE A 75 -1.15 -7.53 7.69
C PHE A 75 -0.14 -6.57 8.32
N PHE A 76 -0.56 -5.88 9.37
CA PHE A 76 0.36 -5.05 10.15
C PHE A 76 0.88 -5.78 11.38
N ARG A 77 2.17 -5.60 11.67
CA ARG A 77 2.80 -6.05 12.90
C ARG A 77 3.82 -5.02 13.36
N LYS A 78 3.59 -4.44 14.54
CA LYS A 78 4.46 -3.40 15.13
C LYS A 78 4.67 -2.21 14.17
N GLY A 79 3.59 -1.76 13.50
CA GLY A 79 3.64 -0.64 12.54
C GLY A 79 4.33 -0.96 11.22
N GLN A 80 4.67 -2.23 10.93
CA GLN A 80 5.22 -2.66 9.65
C GLN A 80 4.20 -3.46 8.86
N MET A 81 4.12 -3.17 7.56
CA MET A 81 3.37 -3.98 6.61
C MET A 81 4.14 -5.27 6.30
N ILE A 82 3.52 -6.41 6.60
CA ILE A 82 4.06 -7.75 6.34
C ILE A 82 3.24 -8.38 5.23
N PHE A 83 3.89 -8.70 4.12
CA PHE A 83 3.28 -9.34 2.97
C PHE A 83 3.16 -10.85 3.17
N ILE A 84 2.10 -11.43 2.61
CA ILE A 84 1.82 -12.87 2.61
C ILE A 84 2.14 -13.41 1.22
N GLY A 85 3.02 -14.41 1.16
CA GLY A 85 3.21 -15.27 -0.01
C GLY A 85 2.65 -16.67 0.24
N ASP A 86 2.71 -17.54 -0.78
CA ASP A 86 2.06 -18.86 -0.77
C ASP A 86 2.40 -19.71 0.47
N HIS A 87 3.62 -19.59 0.99
CA HIS A 87 4.09 -20.35 2.17
C HIS A 87 5.03 -19.58 3.09
N TYR A 88 5.11 -18.26 2.95
CA TYR A 88 6.03 -17.43 3.73
C TYR A 88 5.50 -16.01 3.89
N THR A 89 6.11 -15.24 4.79
CA THR A 89 5.85 -13.82 4.96
C THR A 89 7.13 -13.02 4.80
N PHE A 90 7.02 -11.79 4.30
CA PHE A 90 8.18 -10.93 4.02
C PHE A 90 7.85 -9.44 4.15
N VAL A 91 8.90 -8.60 4.16
CA VAL A 91 8.83 -7.13 4.33
C VAL A 91 9.36 -6.41 3.08
#